data_AF-L8YFI1-F1
#
_entry.id   AF-L8YFI1-F1
#
_cell.length_a   1.000
_cell.length_b   1.000
_cell.length_c   1.000
_cell.angle_alpha   90.00
_cell.angle_beta   90.00
_cell.angle_gamma   90.00
#
_symmetry.space_group_name_H-M   'P 1'
#
loop_
_entity.id
_entity.type
_entity.pdbx_description
1 polymer ?
#
loop_
_entity_poly.entity_id
_entity_poly.type
_entity_poly.pdbx_seq_one_letter_code
_entity_poly.pdbx_strand_id
1 'polypeptide(L)'
;MAENFRQFCTGEFRKDGVPIRYKGSTFHRVIKDFMIQGGDFVNGDGTGAISIYQRPFAGENFKFKHSAPGLLSMANSGPSTNGCQYFITCSKCNRLDGKCVVFGKIIDRLLVMRRIENVPTGPNNNPKLPVVISQCGEI
;
A
#
# COMPACT_ATOMS: atom_id res chain seq x y z
N MET A 1 -3.51 12.34 -0.83
CA MET A 1 -3.00 10.94 -0.83
C MET A 1 -1.56 10.85 -0.36
N ALA A 2 -0.63 11.59 -0.98
CA ALA A 2 0.78 11.58 -0.59
C ALA A 2 0.97 11.91 0.90
N GLU A 3 0.28 12.94 1.41
CA GLU A 3 0.39 13.32 2.83
C GLU A 3 -0.14 12.25 3.79
N ASN A 4 -1.24 11.57 3.43
CA ASN A 4 -1.76 10.43 4.19
C ASN A 4 -0.72 9.29 4.29
N PHE A 5 -0.09 8.96 3.17
CA PHE A 5 0.96 7.95 3.15
C PHE A 5 2.21 8.40 3.94
N ARG A 6 2.65 9.64 3.76
CA ARG A 6 3.82 10.22 4.44
C ARG A 6 3.66 10.19 5.96
N GLN A 7 2.53 10.64 6.48
CA GLN A 7 2.28 10.63 7.93
C GLN A 7 2.23 9.22 8.53
N PHE A 8 1.77 8.21 7.78
CA PHE A 8 1.85 6.82 8.23
C PHE A 8 3.27 6.24 8.10
N CYS A 9 4.12 6.75 7.21
CA CYS A 9 5.55 6.42 7.20
C CYS A 9 6.27 7.00 8.43
N THR A 10 6.02 8.26 8.78
CA THR A 10 6.71 8.96 9.89
C THR A 10 6.11 8.64 11.26
N GLY A 11 4.83 8.29 11.33
CA GLY A 11 4.09 8.11 12.57
C GLY A 11 3.73 9.42 13.27
N GLU A 12 3.67 10.54 12.52
CA GLU A 12 3.17 11.82 13.01
C GLU A 12 1.70 11.76 13.39
N PHE A 13 0.91 10.98 12.64
CA PHE A 13 -0.50 10.79 12.95
C PHE A 13 -0.67 9.94 14.21
N ARG A 14 -1.43 10.47 15.17
CA ARG A 14 -1.78 9.80 16.41
C ARG A 14 -3.28 9.62 16.51
N LYS A 15 -3.71 8.44 16.93
CA LYS A 15 -5.09 8.14 17.31
C LYS A 15 -5.08 7.75 18.78
N ASP A 16 -5.90 8.43 19.59
CA ASP A 16 -5.99 8.21 21.04
C ASP A 16 -4.61 8.30 21.74
N GLY A 17 -3.76 9.22 21.27
CA GLY A 17 -2.40 9.42 21.78
C GLY A 17 -1.36 8.40 21.27
N VAL A 18 -1.78 7.34 20.59
CA VAL A 18 -0.90 6.29 20.07
C VAL A 18 -0.52 6.58 18.62
N PRO A 19 0.79 6.60 18.26
CA PRO A 19 1.23 6.72 16.88
C PRO A 19 0.73 5.55 16.03
N ILE A 20 0.03 5.86 14.95
CA ILE A 20 -0.41 4.88 13.95
C ILE A 20 0.49 5.03 12.73
N ARG A 21 1.07 3.91 12.26
CA ARG A 21 2.14 3.92 11.27
C ARG A 21 2.29 2.60 10.53
N TYR A 22 3.01 2.62 9.41
CA TYR A 22 3.35 1.42 8.64
C TYR A 22 4.43 0.56 9.29
N LYS A 23 5.22 1.11 10.23
CA LYS A 23 6.23 0.34 10.97
C LYS A 23 5.57 -0.81 11.73
N GLY A 24 6.03 -2.03 11.47
CA GLY A 24 5.50 -3.27 12.02
C GLY A 24 4.34 -3.88 11.21
N SER A 25 3.77 -3.15 10.25
CA SER A 25 2.73 -3.69 9.36
C SER A 25 3.32 -4.64 8.31
N THR A 26 2.46 -5.40 7.64
CA THR A 26 2.85 -6.43 6.70
C THR A 26 2.31 -6.20 5.29
N PHE A 27 2.94 -6.87 4.33
CA PHE A 27 2.31 -7.15 3.04
C PHE A 27 1.47 -8.42 3.18
N HIS A 28 0.15 -8.25 3.33
CA HIS A 28 -0.79 -9.35 3.55
C HIS A 28 -1.25 -10.03 2.25
N ARG A 29 -0.89 -9.49 1.08
CA ARG A 29 -1.26 -10.05 -0.22
C ARG A 29 -0.19 -9.81 -1.28
N VAL A 30 0.33 -10.88 -1.87
CA VAL A 30 1.39 -10.86 -2.88
C VAL A 30 0.97 -11.66 -4.09
N ILE A 31 0.79 -10.99 -5.24
CA ILE A 31 0.43 -11.65 -6.50
C ILE A 31 1.54 -11.38 -7.50
N LYS A 32 2.32 -12.42 -7.77
CA LYS A 32 3.39 -12.40 -8.77
C LYS A 32 2.87 -11.93 -10.13
N ASP A 33 3.67 -11.13 -10.81
CA ASP A 33 3.35 -10.49 -12.10
C ASP A 33 2.14 -9.54 -12.07
N PHE A 34 1.69 -9.16 -10.86
CA PHE A 34 0.59 -8.21 -10.69
C PHE A 34 0.94 -7.11 -9.68
N MET A 35 0.91 -7.40 -8.39
CA MET A 35 1.12 -6.40 -7.34
C MET A 35 1.40 -7.02 -5.96
N ILE A 36 2.00 -6.23 -5.09
CA ILE A 36 2.15 -6.51 -3.65
C ILE A 36 1.37 -5.47 -2.85
N GLN A 37 0.50 -5.90 -1.94
CA GLN A 37 -0.41 -5.06 -1.17
C GLN A 37 -0.12 -5.19 0.33
N GLY A 38 -0.14 -4.04 1.00
CA GLY A 38 0.15 -3.92 2.43
C GLY A 38 -0.43 -2.63 3.01
N GLY A 39 0.08 -2.23 4.17
CA GLY A 39 -0.33 -1.01 4.85
C GLY A 39 -1.60 -1.14 5.69
N ASP A 40 -2.15 -2.36 5.82
CA ASP A 40 -3.17 -2.66 6.81
C ASP A 40 -2.52 -2.88 8.18
N PHE A 41 -2.27 -1.81 8.92
CA PHE A 41 -1.84 -1.86 10.32
C PHE A 41 -3.00 -1.93 11.31
N VAL A 42 -4.25 -1.97 10.83
CA VAL A 42 -5.45 -1.99 11.69
C VAL A 42 -5.82 -3.43 12.00
N ASN A 43 -5.99 -4.25 10.96
CA ASN A 43 -6.39 -5.67 11.07
C ASN A 43 -5.33 -6.63 10.51
N GLY A 44 -4.46 -6.16 9.59
CA GLY A 44 -3.40 -6.98 9.00
C GLY A 44 -3.87 -8.03 8.00
N ASP A 45 -5.13 -7.98 7.58
CA ASP A 45 -5.77 -8.99 6.72
C ASP A 45 -6.38 -8.41 5.43
N GLY A 46 -6.29 -7.10 5.24
CA GLY A 46 -6.82 -6.38 4.09
C GLY A 46 -8.23 -5.80 4.33
N THR A 47 -8.81 -5.97 5.52
CA THR A 47 -10.11 -5.36 5.88
C THR A 47 -9.96 -4.02 6.59
N GLY A 48 -8.78 -3.72 7.13
CA GLY A 48 -8.53 -2.49 7.87
C GLY A 48 -8.42 -1.26 6.98
N ALA A 49 -9.16 -0.20 7.29
CA ALA A 49 -9.11 1.06 6.56
C ALA A 49 -9.20 2.25 7.52
N ILE A 50 -8.16 3.08 7.54
CA ILE A 50 -8.15 4.36 8.24
C ILE A 50 -7.31 5.37 7.46
N SER A 51 -7.62 6.64 7.57
CA SER A 51 -6.83 7.73 7.01
C SER A 51 -6.49 8.75 8.08
N ILE A 52 -5.53 9.62 7.79
CA ILE A 52 -5.22 10.77 8.65
C ILE A 52 -6.41 11.75 8.77
N TYR A 53 -7.38 11.65 7.87
CA TYR A 53 -8.60 12.44 7.86
C TYR A 53 -9.73 11.81 8.69
N GLN A 54 -9.45 10.70 9.39
CA GLN A 54 -10.39 9.93 10.23
C GLN A 54 -11.60 9.31 9.50
N ARG A 55 -11.68 9.47 8.18
CA ARG A 55 -12.73 8.91 7.32
C ARG A 55 -12.15 8.42 5.99
N PRO A 56 -12.81 7.50 5.28
CA PRO A 56 -12.45 7.20 3.91
C PRO A 56 -12.46 8.49 3.08
N PHE A 57 -11.53 8.61 2.14
CA PHE A 57 -11.36 9.85 1.38
C PHE A 57 -11.31 9.62 -0.13
N ALA A 58 -11.73 10.65 -0.87
CA ALA A 58 -11.75 10.63 -2.32
C ALA A 58 -10.33 10.64 -2.91
N GLY A 59 -10.16 9.95 -4.04
CA GLY A 59 -8.94 10.08 -4.84
C GLY A 59 -8.87 11.44 -5.49
N GLU A 60 -7.74 12.14 -5.37
CA GLU A 60 -7.51 13.47 -5.93
C GLU A 60 -7.67 13.53 -7.46
N ASN A 61 -7.13 12.57 -8.21
CA ASN A 61 -7.28 12.46 -9.67
C ASN A 61 -6.69 11.13 -10.22
N PHE A 62 -7.10 10.73 -11.43
CA PHE A 62 -6.56 9.57 -12.16
C PHE A 62 -5.54 9.97 -13.22
N LYS A 63 -4.68 10.97 -12.94
CA LYS A 63 -3.71 11.50 -13.92
C LYS A 63 -2.67 10.46 -14.35
N PHE A 64 -2.21 9.65 -13.40
CA PHE A 64 -1.16 8.66 -13.63
C PHE A 64 -1.77 7.28 -13.87
N LYS A 65 -1.25 6.58 -14.89
CA LYS A 65 -1.63 5.22 -15.25
C LYS A 65 -0.71 4.20 -14.59
N HIS A 66 -1.19 2.98 -14.41
CA HIS A 66 -0.41 1.85 -13.92
C HIS A 66 0.43 1.25 -15.05
N SER A 67 1.27 2.09 -15.67
CA SER A 67 1.95 1.79 -16.94
C SER A 67 3.21 0.92 -16.79
N ALA A 68 3.75 0.78 -15.58
CA ALA A 68 5.01 0.10 -15.32
C ALA A 68 5.04 -0.56 -13.91
N PRO A 69 5.98 -1.48 -13.66
CA PRO A 69 6.33 -1.94 -12.31
C PRO A 69 6.87 -0.81 -11.43
N GLY A 70 6.74 -0.96 -10.11
CA GLY A 70 7.26 -0.05 -9.11
C GLY A 70 6.40 1.19 -8.86
N LEU A 71 5.18 1.25 -9.38
CA LEU A 71 4.24 2.34 -9.13
C LEU A 71 3.48 2.08 -7.84
N LEU A 72 3.37 3.11 -7.00
CA LEU A 72 2.65 3.10 -5.73
C LEU A 72 1.24 3.63 -5.95
N SER A 73 0.24 2.85 -5.53
CA SER A 73 -1.17 3.15 -5.76
C SER A 73 -2.03 2.80 -4.54
N MET A 74 -3.11 3.55 -4.33
CA MET A 74 -4.01 3.34 -3.20
C MET A 74 -4.88 2.10 -3.43
N ALA A 75 -4.92 1.18 -2.46
CA ALA A 75 -5.90 0.13 -2.44
C ALA A 75 -7.24 0.68 -1.92
N ASN A 76 -8.34 0.28 -2.54
CA ASN A 76 -9.69 0.71 -2.14
C ASN A 76 -10.71 -0.39 -2.43
N SER A 77 -11.89 -0.26 -1.85
CA SER A 77 -13.04 -1.17 -2.01
C SER A 77 -14.18 -0.51 -2.82
N GLY A 78 -13.82 0.42 -3.71
CA GLY A 78 -14.77 1.21 -4.49
C GLY A 78 -14.45 2.72 -4.47
N PRO A 79 -15.21 3.53 -5.23
CA PRO A 79 -15.01 4.97 -5.31
C PRO A 79 -14.98 5.62 -3.93
N SER A 80 -14.00 6.49 -3.70
CA SER A 80 -13.85 7.28 -2.46
C SER A 80 -13.67 6.48 -1.16
N THR A 81 -13.18 5.24 -1.25
CA THR A 81 -12.90 4.39 -0.08
C THR A 81 -11.41 4.25 0.24
N ASN A 82 -10.59 5.25 -0.11
CA ASN A 82 -9.16 5.22 0.20
C ASN A 82 -8.95 5.29 1.73
N GLY A 83 -8.01 4.50 2.23
CA GLY A 83 -7.64 4.46 3.65
C GLY A 83 -6.12 4.43 3.83
N CYS A 84 -5.63 3.39 4.51
CA CYS A 84 -4.21 3.22 4.81
C CYS A 84 -3.53 2.22 3.88
N GLN A 85 -4.31 1.34 3.25
CA GLN A 85 -3.78 0.30 2.38
C GLN A 85 -3.29 0.84 1.04
N TYR A 86 -2.21 0.25 0.55
CA TYR A 86 -1.61 0.58 -0.72
C TYR A 86 -1.10 -0.70 -1.39
N PHE A 87 -0.82 -0.60 -2.68
CA PHE A 87 -0.10 -1.63 -3.41
C PHE A 87 1.00 -1.05 -4.28
N ILE A 88 1.99 -1.89 -4.59
CA ILE A 88 3.07 -1.60 -5.52
C ILE A 88 2.90 -2.51 -6.73
N THR A 89 2.87 -1.94 -7.93
CA THR A 89 2.75 -2.70 -9.16
C THR A 89 4.01 -3.53 -9.41
N CYS A 90 3.84 -4.80 -9.78
CA CYS A 90 4.94 -5.67 -10.21
C CYS A 90 5.00 -5.84 -11.73
N SER A 91 3.90 -5.48 -12.41
CA SER A 91 3.75 -5.43 -13.86
C SER A 91 2.87 -4.24 -14.26
N LYS A 92 2.64 -4.06 -15.56
CA LYS A 92 1.69 -3.08 -16.09
C LYS A 92 0.25 -3.51 -15.76
N CYS A 93 -0.53 -2.62 -15.14
CA CYS A 93 -1.85 -2.94 -14.58
C CYS A 93 -2.97 -2.05 -15.14
N ASN A 94 -3.11 -1.93 -16.45
CA ASN A 94 -4.07 -1.04 -17.12
C ASN A 94 -5.52 -1.16 -16.61
N ARG A 95 -5.93 -2.36 -16.16
CA ARG A 95 -7.28 -2.61 -15.62
C ARG A 95 -7.61 -1.83 -14.35
N LEU A 96 -6.60 -1.27 -13.68
CA LEU A 96 -6.72 -0.47 -12.47
C LEU A 96 -6.76 1.05 -12.74
N ASP A 97 -6.50 1.47 -13.98
CA ASP A 97 -6.60 2.87 -14.39
C ASP A 97 -8.05 3.35 -14.22
N GLY A 98 -8.23 4.54 -13.64
CA GLY A 98 -9.55 5.08 -13.31
C GLY A 98 -10.24 4.44 -12.10
N LYS A 99 -9.62 3.43 -11.46
CA LYS A 99 -10.17 2.75 -10.28
C LYS A 99 -9.30 2.95 -9.04
N CYS A 100 -8.00 2.82 -9.19
CA CYS A 100 -7.01 3.06 -8.15
C CYS A 100 -6.18 4.28 -8.54
N VAL A 101 -5.79 5.10 -7.56
CA VAL A 101 -4.98 6.28 -7.83
C VAL A 101 -3.51 5.98 -7.59
N VAL A 102 -2.70 6.11 -8.65
CA VAL A 102 -1.25 6.12 -8.55
C VAL A 102 -0.80 7.46 -7.95
N PHE A 103 -0.04 7.42 -6.87
CA PHE A 103 0.42 8.61 -6.14
C PHE A 103 1.93 8.62 -5.84
N GLY A 104 2.68 7.61 -6.30
CA GLY A 104 4.12 7.56 -6.12
C GLY A 104 4.79 6.48 -6.97
N LYS A 105 6.11 6.37 -6.84
CA LYS A 105 6.91 5.31 -7.47
C LYS A 105 8.16 4.99 -6.64
N ILE A 106 8.64 3.75 -6.76
CA ILE A 106 9.95 3.36 -6.25
C ILE A 106 11.03 4.08 -7.07
N ILE A 107 11.95 4.75 -6.38
CA ILE A 107 13.10 5.44 -7.00
C ILE A 107 14.42 4.67 -6.86
N ASP A 108 14.53 3.81 -5.84
CA ASP A 108 15.71 2.99 -5.57
C ASP A 108 15.31 1.60 -5.05
N ARG A 109 16.19 0.61 -5.20
CA ARG A 109 16.04 -0.76 -4.67
C ARG A 109 14.79 -1.50 -5.14
N LEU A 110 14.47 -1.39 -6.44
CA LEU A 110 13.43 -2.20 -7.09
C LEU A 110 13.59 -3.71 -6.85
N LEU A 111 14.82 -4.17 -6.63
CA LEU A 111 15.15 -5.55 -6.26
C LEU A 111 14.45 -6.01 -4.97
N VAL A 112 14.24 -5.14 -3.98
CA VAL A 112 13.53 -5.51 -2.74
C VAL A 112 12.07 -5.84 -3.05
N MET A 113 11.41 -5.02 -3.87
CA MET A 113 10.06 -5.31 -4.35
C MET A 113 9.99 -6.63 -5.10
N ARG A 114 10.97 -6.93 -5.97
CA ARG A 114 11.05 -8.23 -6.66
C ARG A 114 11.27 -9.42 -5.72
N ARG A 115 12.02 -9.24 -4.62
CA ARG A 115 12.17 -10.28 -3.60
C ARG A 115 10.84 -10.55 -2.89
N ILE A 116 10.10 -9.48 -2.52
CA ILE A 116 8.77 -9.60 -1.92
C ILE A 116 7.81 -10.30 -2.90
N GLU A 117 7.81 -9.91 -4.18
CA GLU A 117 6.96 -10.52 -5.21
C GLU A 117 7.15 -12.04 -5.34
N ASN A 118 8.36 -12.55 -5.09
CA ASN A 118 8.69 -13.97 -5.26
C ASN A 118 8.58 -14.80 -3.97
N VAL A 119 8.06 -14.23 -2.87
CA VAL A 119 7.83 -15.02 -1.65
C VAL A 119 6.75 -16.08 -1.90
N PRO A 120 6.89 -17.29 -1.34
CA PRO A 120 5.84 -18.30 -1.43
C PRO A 120 4.55 -17.82 -0.78
N THR A 121 3.43 -17.95 -1.48
CA THR A 121 2.10 -17.58 -0.98
C THR A 121 1.22 -18.82 -0.75
N GLY A 122 0.26 -18.68 0.16
CA GLY A 122 -0.79 -19.64 0.45
C GLY A 122 -2.14 -19.20 -0.11
N PRO A 123 -3.25 -19.68 0.48
CA PRO A 123 -4.60 -19.25 0.13
C PRO A 123 -4.75 -17.71 0.15
N ASN A 124 -5.60 -17.18 -0.73
CA ASN A 124 -5.82 -15.74 -0.93
C ASN A 124 -4.59 -14.93 -1.34
N ASN A 125 -3.49 -15.60 -1.75
CA ASN A 125 -2.21 -14.98 -2.05
C ASN A 125 -1.52 -14.33 -0.84
N ASN A 126 -1.83 -14.80 0.38
CA ASN A 126 -1.15 -14.36 1.59
C ASN A 126 0.25 -15.01 1.68
N PRO A 127 1.34 -14.25 1.89
CA PRO A 127 2.67 -14.82 2.10
C PRO A 127 2.71 -15.87 3.21
N LYS A 128 3.36 -17.01 2.95
CA LYS A 128 3.58 -18.07 3.96
C LYS A 128 4.54 -17.62 5.07
N LEU A 129 5.44 -16.70 4.73
CA LEU A 129 6.36 -16.06 5.65
C LEU A 129 5.97 -14.58 5.77
N PRO A 130 5.86 -14.03 6.99
CA PRO A 130 5.52 -12.62 7.17
C PRO A 130 6.51 -11.70 6.46
N VAL A 131 5.99 -10.84 5.58
CA VAL A 131 6.77 -9.76 4.95
C VAL A 131 6.49 -8.48 5.72
N VAL A 132 7.39 -8.11 6.63
CA VAL A 132 7.19 -7.03 7.60
C VAL A 132 7.93 -5.75 7.18
N ILE A 133 7.29 -4.60 7.35
CA ILE A 133 7.94 -3.28 7.28
C ILE A 133 8.62 -3.03 8.63
N SER A 134 9.89 -3.44 8.75
CA SER A 134 10.62 -3.34 10.01
C SER A 134 10.84 -1.89 10.47
N GLN A 135 11.06 -0.98 9.52
CA GLN A 135 11.18 0.46 9.73
C GLN A 135 10.64 1.23 8.51
N CYS A 136 10.17 2.45 8.73
CA CYS A 136 9.76 3.40 7.71
C CYS A 136 9.90 4.83 8.26
N GLY A 137 9.94 5.81 7.36
CA GLY A 137 10.11 7.23 7.68
C GLY A 137 10.12 8.08 6.41
N GLU A 138 10.66 9.29 6.52
CA GLU A 138 10.87 10.23 5.41
C GLU A 138 12.37 10.52 5.26
N ILE A 139 12.81 10.79 4.03
CA ILE A 139 14.20 11.09 3.65
C ILE A 139 14.26 12.53 3.13
#